data_AF-A0A8H9KYU8-F1
#
_entry.id   AF-A0A8H9KYU8-F1
#
_cell.length_a   1.000
_cell.length_b   1.000
_cell.length_c   1.000
_cell.angle_alpha   90.00
_cell.angle_beta   90.00
_cell.angle_gamma   90.00
#
_symmetry.space_group_name_H-M   'P 1'
#
loop_
_entity.id
_entity.type
_entity.pdbx_description
1 polymer ?
#
loop_
_entity_poly.entity_id
_entity_poly.type
_entity_poly.pdbx_seq_one_letter_code
_entity_poly.pdbx_strand_id
1 'polypeptide(L)'
;MTRDPNETEASYPLLFLSTSGHKPGALTGHGLFLYQSAVERGHAIKTVVGDRAYFPGAKPEDLQRPLAQAGVKVVMDYKNEEEELGQQAFYASADGRHNLVMVTGSWHLRFMPAALIDAEKTYLDYLKTITSKPEAERSKLRDEAHALLRQRRKERSRYRLIPRSGYDATGARQYSYPEFTDPKVYDAESDTWIDVVIPGKTVKVPGVLSDKNGVKNQNHLKYGQEYEYKSDVWRAWFGKRNNVENGNSCLKDADREALGVPMKRRMRGPWIVEMAGAMTAASANISRIIDWLKARLALRKPRKVTTRTPKTRITPPRSASRIRTRT
;
A
#
# COMPACT_ATOMS: atom_id res chain seq x y z
N MET A 1 3.14 1.56 -9.57
CA MET A 1 2.67 2.85 -10.11
C MET A 1 2.05 3.70 -9.00
N THR A 2 2.85 4.12 -8.02
CA THR A 2 2.39 4.97 -6.91
C THR A 2 3.57 5.75 -6.31
N ARG A 3 3.26 6.85 -5.62
CA ARG A 3 4.20 7.59 -4.76
C ARG A 3 3.98 7.21 -3.31
N ASP A 4 4.99 7.45 -2.47
CA ASP A 4 4.80 7.43 -1.02
C ASP A 4 3.71 8.46 -0.65
N PRO A 5 2.71 8.13 0.17
CA PRO A 5 1.68 9.09 0.59
C PRO A 5 2.22 10.34 1.29
N ASN A 6 3.41 10.26 1.89
CA ASN A 6 4.06 11.39 2.56
C ASN A 6 4.82 12.30 1.58
N GLU A 7 5.02 11.88 0.33
CA GLU A 7 5.57 12.77 -0.70
C GLU A 7 4.52 13.82 -1.09
N THR A 8 4.80 15.07 -0.73
CA THR A 8 3.94 16.23 -1.00
C THR A 8 4.14 16.80 -2.40
N GLU A 9 5.32 16.59 -3.01
CA GLU A 9 5.61 17.04 -4.37
C GLU A 9 5.48 15.91 -5.40
N ALA A 10 5.03 16.25 -6.60
CA ALA A 10 5.14 15.38 -7.76
C ALA A 10 6.60 15.29 -8.23
N SER A 11 7.46 14.67 -7.43
CA SER A 11 8.91 14.60 -7.64
C SER A 11 9.31 13.79 -8.88
N TYR A 12 8.43 12.89 -9.35
CA TYR A 12 8.63 12.04 -10.52
C TYR A 12 7.28 11.68 -11.16
N PRO A 13 7.22 11.41 -12.48
CA PRO A 13 6.01 10.96 -13.13
C PRO A 13 5.62 9.55 -12.65
N LEU A 14 4.32 9.26 -12.61
CA LEU A 14 3.84 7.90 -12.34
C LEU A 14 3.84 7.10 -13.64
N LEU A 15 4.53 5.95 -13.66
CA LEU A 15 4.70 5.14 -14.88
C LEU A 15 4.19 3.71 -14.69
N PHE A 16 3.73 3.11 -15.78
CA PHE A 16 3.53 1.68 -15.90
C PHE A 16 4.91 1.00 -16.05
N LEU A 17 5.24 0.05 -15.16
CA LEU A 17 6.52 -0.66 -15.18
C LEU A 17 6.43 -2.05 -15.82
N SER A 18 5.25 -2.64 -15.78
CA SER A 18 4.94 -3.98 -16.24
C SER A 18 3.43 -4.09 -16.48
N THR A 19 3.03 -4.77 -17.55
CA THR A 19 1.62 -5.00 -17.89
C THR A 19 1.41 -6.44 -18.30
N SER A 20 0.22 -6.96 -18.05
CA SER A 20 -0.26 -8.23 -18.59
C SER A 20 -1.77 -8.16 -18.77
N GLY A 21 -2.29 -8.70 -19.85
CA GLY A 21 -3.71 -8.93 -20.03
C GLY A 21 -4.02 -10.42 -19.94
N HIS A 22 -4.73 -10.72 -18.87
CA HIS A 22 -5.38 -11.99 -18.63
C HIS A 22 -6.63 -11.70 -17.82
N LYS A 23 -7.56 -12.65 -17.77
CA LYS A 23 -8.69 -12.53 -16.85
C LYS A 23 -8.15 -12.58 -15.41
N PRO A 24 -8.51 -11.64 -14.53
CA PRO A 24 -8.06 -11.68 -13.14
C PRO A 24 -8.31 -13.04 -12.49
N GLY A 25 -7.30 -13.60 -11.82
CA GLY A 25 -7.37 -14.92 -11.17
C GLY A 25 -7.35 -16.13 -12.10
N ALA A 26 -7.31 -15.96 -13.43
CA ALA A 26 -7.27 -17.07 -14.38
C ALA A 26 -5.88 -17.70 -14.54
N LEU A 27 -4.83 -16.99 -14.15
CA LEU A 27 -3.45 -17.44 -14.27
C LEU A 27 -2.74 -17.34 -12.92
N THR A 28 -2.07 -18.42 -12.55
CA THR A 28 -1.31 -18.55 -11.30
C THR A 28 0.09 -17.96 -11.45
N GLY A 29 0.61 -17.30 -10.40
CA GLY A 29 1.98 -16.77 -10.39
C GLY A 29 2.24 -15.51 -11.23
N HIS A 30 1.28 -15.02 -12.02
CA HIS A 30 1.53 -13.87 -12.90
C HIS A 30 1.82 -12.55 -12.17
N GLY A 31 1.26 -12.36 -10.97
CA GLY A 31 1.60 -11.20 -10.14
C GLY A 31 3.08 -11.15 -9.79
N LEU A 32 3.68 -12.32 -9.49
CA LEU A 32 5.10 -12.45 -9.21
C LEU A 32 5.93 -12.22 -10.47
N PHE A 33 5.50 -12.75 -11.62
CA PHE A 33 6.17 -12.51 -12.90
C PHE A 33 6.26 -11.01 -13.21
N LEU A 34 5.17 -10.24 -13.03
CA LEU A 34 5.19 -8.79 -13.24
C LEU A 34 6.16 -8.07 -12.29
N TYR A 35 6.19 -8.49 -11.03
CA TYR A 35 7.13 -7.98 -10.04
C TYR A 35 8.58 -8.26 -10.44
N GLN A 36 8.91 -9.52 -10.74
CA GLN A 36 10.25 -9.95 -11.15
C GLN A 36 10.72 -9.21 -12.41
N SER A 37 9.85 -9.11 -13.41
CA SER A 37 10.11 -8.39 -14.64
C SER A 37 10.55 -6.93 -14.39
N ALA A 38 9.91 -6.24 -13.44
CA ALA A 38 10.29 -4.88 -13.08
C ALA A 38 11.60 -4.82 -12.29
N VAL A 39 11.83 -5.76 -11.36
CA VAL A 39 13.06 -5.83 -10.55
C VAL A 39 14.28 -6.16 -11.41
N GLU A 40 14.16 -7.10 -12.35
CA GLU A 40 15.22 -7.47 -13.31
C GLU A 40 15.65 -6.28 -14.18
N ARG A 41 14.75 -5.32 -14.42
CA ARG A 41 15.04 -4.05 -15.11
C ARG A 41 15.60 -2.96 -14.19
N GLY A 42 15.99 -3.30 -12.96
CA GLY A 42 16.62 -2.40 -12.00
C GLY A 42 15.66 -1.52 -11.20
N HIS A 43 14.35 -1.81 -11.21
CA HIS A 43 13.39 -1.05 -10.40
C HIS A 43 13.28 -1.62 -8.98
N ALA A 44 13.62 -0.80 -7.99
CA ALA A 44 13.42 -1.14 -6.58
C ALA A 44 11.94 -0.95 -6.18
N ILE A 45 11.21 -2.06 -6.00
CA ILE A 45 9.82 -2.05 -5.54
C ILE A 45 9.79 -2.35 -4.04
N LYS A 46 9.43 -1.35 -3.22
CA LYS A 46 9.36 -1.48 -1.75
C LYS A 46 7.97 -1.80 -1.23
N THR A 47 6.92 -1.42 -1.98
CA THR A 47 5.53 -1.56 -1.55
C THR A 47 4.67 -2.02 -2.73
N VAL A 48 3.83 -3.01 -2.50
CA VAL A 48 2.82 -3.50 -3.44
C VAL A 48 1.44 -3.28 -2.82
N VAL A 49 0.57 -2.60 -3.57
CA VAL A 49 -0.83 -2.38 -3.22
C VAL A 49 -1.69 -3.17 -4.19
N GLY A 50 -2.57 -4.03 -3.68
CA GLY A 50 -3.40 -4.89 -4.50
C GLY A 50 -4.88 -4.89 -4.07
N ASP A 51 -5.75 -5.17 -5.03
CA ASP A 51 -7.17 -5.39 -4.77
C ASP A 51 -7.47 -6.83 -4.34
N ARG A 52 -8.75 -7.07 -3.99
CA ARG A 52 -9.29 -8.36 -3.53
C ARG A 52 -9.13 -9.51 -4.54
N ALA A 53 -9.02 -9.23 -5.83
CA ALA A 53 -8.91 -10.27 -6.87
C ALA A 53 -7.49 -10.86 -6.94
N TYR A 54 -6.47 -10.06 -6.60
CA TYR A 54 -5.08 -10.54 -6.51
C TYR A 54 -4.70 -10.93 -5.08
N PHE A 55 -5.08 -10.10 -4.11
CA PHE A 55 -4.81 -10.30 -2.69
C PHE A 55 -6.12 -10.25 -1.91
N PRO A 56 -6.50 -11.25 -1.11
CA PRO A 56 -5.77 -12.45 -0.72
C PRO A 56 -6.03 -13.67 -1.62
N GLY A 57 -6.60 -13.48 -2.82
CA GLY A 57 -7.00 -14.58 -3.72
C GLY A 57 -5.85 -15.48 -4.21
N ALA A 58 -4.61 -14.99 -4.24
CA ALA A 58 -3.43 -15.78 -4.59
C ALA A 58 -3.03 -16.78 -3.50
N LYS A 59 -2.43 -17.90 -3.90
CA LYS A 59 -1.75 -18.81 -2.97
C LYS A 59 -0.51 -18.13 -2.39
N PRO A 60 -0.19 -18.33 -1.11
CA PRO A 60 0.95 -17.64 -0.48
C PRO A 60 2.27 -17.90 -1.19
N GLU A 61 2.49 -19.11 -1.70
CA GLU A 61 3.73 -19.52 -2.38
C GLU A 61 3.93 -18.79 -3.71
N ASP A 62 2.84 -18.44 -4.40
CA ASP A 62 2.87 -17.88 -5.74
C ASP A 62 3.09 -16.35 -5.75
N LEU A 63 2.86 -15.68 -4.61
CA LEU A 63 2.91 -14.21 -4.56
C LEU A 63 3.37 -13.66 -3.21
N GLN A 64 2.62 -13.88 -2.13
CA GLN A 64 2.86 -13.23 -0.83
C GLN A 64 4.22 -13.61 -0.22
N ARG A 65 4.58 -14.89 -0.26
CA ARG A 65 5.84 -15.41 0.31
C ARG A 65 7.07 -14.89 -0.46
N PRO A 66 7.12 -14.98 -1.81
CA PRO A 66 8.21 -14.34 -2.57
C PRO A 66 8.33 -12.83 -2.33
N LEU A 67 7.20 -12.12 -2.27
CA LEU A 67 7.21 -10.68 -1.96
C LEU A 67 7.74 -10.40 -0.55
N ALA A 68 7.33 -11.20 0.44
CA ALA A 68 7.83 -11.09 1.80
C ALA A 68 9.35 -11.32 1.82
N GLN A 69 9.85 -12.41 1.24
CA GLN A 69 11.28 -12.74 1.16
C GLN A 69 12.10 -11.64 0.48
N ALA A 70 11.52 -10.92 -0.48
CA ALA A 70 12.15 -9.78 -1.14
C ALA A 70 12.04 -8.45 -0.35
N GLY A 71 11.49 -8.49 0.87
CA GLY A 71 11.33 -7.32 1.74
C GLY A 71 10.23 -6.35 1.29
N VAL A 72 9.31 -6.79 0.43
CA VAL A 72 8.25 -5.95 -0.12
C VAL A 72 7.09 -5.85 0.88
N LYS A 73 6.67 -4.61 1.15
CA LYS A 73 5.52 -4.31 2.01
C LYS A 73 4.23 -4.53 1.22
N VAL A 74 3.34 -5.37 1.73
CA VAL A 74 2.03 -5.62 1.11
C VAL A 74 0.95 -4.80 1.80
N VAL A 75 0.09 -4.17 1.00
CA VAL A 75 -1.11 -3.45 1.43
C VAL A 75 -2.29 -3.97 0.60
N MET A 76 -3.31 -4.50 1.27
CA MET A 76 -4.45 -5.13 0.61
C MET A 76 -5.72 -4.99 1.45
N ASP A 77 -6.85 -5.31 0.84
CA ASP A 77 -8.16 -5.30 1.48
C ASP A 77 -8.68 -6.75 1.58
N TYR A 78 -9.44 -7.06 2.62
CA TYR A 78 -9.96 -8.41 2.86
C TYR A 78 -11.39 -8.57 2.34
N LYS A 79 -11.76 -9.77 1.91
CA LYS A 79 -13.07 -10.10 1.35
C LYS A 79 -13.93 -10.89 2.33
N ASN A 80 -13.41 -11.95 2.93
CA ASN A 80 -14.20 -12.92 3.68
C ASN A 80 -14.29 -12.55 5.16
N GLU A 81 -15.51 -12.30 5.62
CA GLU A 81 -15.78 -11.80 6.97
C GLU A 81 -15.44 -12.82 8.06
N GLU A 82 -15.59 -14.11 7.76
CA GLU A 82 -15.40 -15.19 8.73
C GLU A 82 -13.94 -15.64 8.86
N GLU A 83 -13.20 -15.71 7.75
CA GLU A 83 -11.84 -16.25 7.72
C GLU A 83 -10.75 -15.16 7.67
N GLU A 84 -11.06 -13.99 7.12
CA GLU A 84 -10.05 -12.96 6.82
C GLU A 84 -10.18 -11.73 7.73
N LEU A 85 -11.27 -11.57 8.48
CA LEU A 85 -11.48 -10.43 9.38
C LEU A 85 -11.44 -10.79 10.88
N GLY A 86 -11.48 -12.09 11.21
CA GLY A 86 -11.27 -12.62 12.56
C GLY A 86 -9.83 -13.11 12.79
N GLN A 87 -9.68 -14.22 13.53
CA GLN A 87 -8.40 -14.90 13.72
C GLN A 87 -7.91 -15.54 12.42
N GLN A 88 -6.82 -15.02 11.86
CA GLN A 88 -6.23 -15.46 10.59
C GLN A 88 -5.06 -16.44 10.78
N ALA A 89 -4.33 -16.28 11.89
CA ALA A 89 -3.23 -17.16 12.24
C ALA A 89 -3.03 -17.29 13.75
N PHE A 90 -2.38 -18.38 14.16
CA PHE A 90 -1.97 -18.64 15.52
C PHE A 90 -0.52 -19.09 15.53
N TYR A 91 0.24 -18.60 16.50
CA TYR A 91 1.61 -19.04 16.72
C TYR A 91 1.83 -19.30 18.21
N ALA A 92 2.16 -20.55 18.52
CA ALA A 92 2.72 -20.98 19.80
C ALA A 92 4.16 -21.41 19.56
N SER A 93 5.11 -20.86 20.31
CA SER A 93 6.50 -21.31 20.25
C SER A 93 6.67 -22.67 20.93
N ALA A 94 7.67 -23.44 20.50
CA ALA A 94 7.94 -24.78 21.03
C ALA A 94 8.28 -24.80 22.53
N ASP A 95 8.83 -23.69 23.05
CA ASP A 95 9.11 -23.51 24.48
C ASP A 95 7.88 -23.02 25.27
N GLY A 96 6.72 -22.87 24.62
CA GLY A 96 5.44 -22.43 25.22
C GLY A 96 5.40 -20.96 25.63
N ARG A 97 6.49 -20.22 25.44
CA ARG A 97 6.62 -18.84 25.94
C ARG A 97 5.83 -17.84 25.10
N HIS A 98 5.80 -18.02 23.79
CA HIS A 98 5.20 -17.06 22.86
C HIS A 98 3.84 -17.57 22.39
N ASN A 99 2.77 -16.87 22.75
CA ASN A 99 1.40 -17.17 22.31
C ASN A 99 0.81 -15.96 21.61
N LEU A 100 0.67 -16.04 20.28
CA LEU A 100 0.28 -14.93 19.42
C LEU A 100 -0.90 -15.30 18.53
N VAL A 101 -1.71 -14.30 18.22
CA VAL A 101 -2.82 -14.40 17.28
C VAL A 101 -2.69 -13.34 16.19
N MET A 102 -2.85 -13.71 14.92
CA MET A 102 -2.94 -12.75 13.83
C MET A 102 -4.41 -12.39 13.59
N VAL A 103 -4.69 -11.09 13.60
CA VAL A 103 -6.02 -10.53 13.35
C VAL A 103 -5.87 -9.37 12.39
N THR A 104 -6.62 -9.38 11.29
CA THR A 104 -6.60 -8.32 10.25
C THR A 104 -5.20 -7.99 9.71
N GLY A 105 -4.31 -8.98 9.66
CA GLY A 105 -2.97 -8.93 9.05
C GLY A 105 -1.83 -8.52 9.98
N SER A 106 -2.14 -8.26 11.25
CA SER A 106 -1.17 -7.90 12.28
C SER A 106 -1.16 -8.95 13.39
N TRP A 107 0.02 -9.21 13.95
CA TRP A 107 0.18 -10.06 15.12
C TRP A 107 -0.21 -9.31 16.40
N HIS A 108 -0.89 -10.00 17.30
CA HIS A 108 -1.31 -9.51 18.61
C HIS A 108 -1.02 -10.57 19.68
N LEU A 109 -1.00 -10.12 20.94
CA LEU A 109 -0.97 -11.00 22.11
C LEU A 109 -2.24 -11.86 22.19
N ARG A 110 -2.10 -13.16 22.48
CA ARG A 110 -3.23 -14.11 22.48
C ARG A 110 -4.31 -13.79 23.51
N PHE A 111 -3.94 -13.26 24.68
CA PHE A 111 -4.88 -12.88 25.74
C PHE A 111 -5.73 -11.65 25.40
N MET A 112 -5.61 -11.08 24.20
CA MET A 112 -6.48 -10.02 23.72
C MET A 112 -7.96 -10.49 23.77
N PRO A 113 -8.89 -9.68 24.32
CA PRO A 113 -10.29 -10.07 24.43
C PRO A 113 -10.91 -10.51 23.10
N ALA A 114 -11.73 -11.57 23.13
CA ALA A 114 -12.40 -12.11 21.95
C ALA A 114 -13.23 -11.06 21.20
N ALA A 115 -13.87 -10.12 21.93
CA ALA A 115 -14.61 -9.01 21.34
C ALA A 115 -13.76 -8.09 20.43
N LEU A 116 -12.44 -8.04 20.62
CA LEU A 116 -11.50 -7.29 19.78
C LEU A 116 -11.02 -8.12 18.58
N ILE A 117 -10.89 -9.43 18.74
CA ILE A 117 -10.60 -10.39 17.67
C ILE A 117 -11.75 -10.38 16.65
N ASP A 118 -13.00 -10.51 17.13
CA ASP A 118 -14.19 -10.64 16.30
C ASP A 118 -14.84 -9.30 15.93
N ALA A 119 -14.21 -8.17 16.28
CA ALA A 119 -14.81 -6.84 16.14
C ALA A 119 -15.36 -6.52 14.74
N GLU A 120 -14.60 -6.90 13.69
CA GLU A 120 -15.01 -6.71 12.30
C GLU A 120 -16.21 -7.59 11.92
N LYS A 121 -16.19 -8.86 12.36
CA LYS A 121 -17.27 -9.81 12.13
C LYS A 121 -18.55 -9.34 12.80
N THR A 122 -18.49 -8.96 14.08
CA THR A 122 -19.65 -8.41 14.81
C THR A 122 -20.23 -7.18 14.11
N TYR A 123 -19.38 -6.30 13.58
CA TYR A 123 -19.85 -5.13 12.83
C TYR A 123 -20.60 -5.52 11.56
N LEU A 124 -20.07 -6.46 10.78
CA LEU A 124 -20.69 -6.89 9.51
C LEU A 124 -21.99 -7.66 9.73
N ASP A 125 -22.01 -8.53 10.74
CA ASP A 125 -23.23 -9.23 11.14
C ASP A 125 -24.31 -8.25 11.60
N TYR A 126 -23.93 -7.20 12.35
CA TYR A 126 -24.85 -6.11 12.68
C TYR A 126 -25.34 -5.34 11.46
N LEU A 127 -24.49 -5.08 10.44
CA LEU A 127 -24.95 -4.44 9.20
C LEU A 127 -26.00 -5.29 8.47
N LYS A 128 -25.89 -6.62 8.51
CA LYS A 128 -26.89 -7.53 7.92
C LYS A 128 -28.23 -7.42 8.66
N THR A 129 -28.23 -7.33 9.99
CA THR A 129 -29.49 -7.24 10.77
C THR A 129 -30.24 -5.94 10.53
N ILE A 130 -29.54 -4.82 10.29
CA ILE A 130 -30.17 -3.51 10.03
C ILE A 130 -30.53 -3.29 8.56
N THR A 131 -30.24 -4.23 7.66
CA THR A 131 -30.44 -4.04 6.21
C THR A 131 -31.90 -3.80 5.83
N SER A 132 -32.85 -4.39 6.56
CA SER A 132 -34.30 -4.27 6.35
C SER A 132 -34.93 -3.01 6.95
N LYS A 133 -34.17 -2.20 7.71
CA LYS A 133 -34.67 -0.97 8.35
C LYS A 133 -34.79 0.18 7.35
N PRO A 134 -35.65 1.18 7.62
CA PRO A 134 -35.71 2.42 6.82
C PRO A 134 -34.36 3.14 6.77
N GLU A 135 -34.04 3.80 5.65
CA GLU A 135 -32.71 4.38 5.40
C GLU A 135 -32.25 5.38 6.46
N ALA A 136 -33.15 6.25 6.92
CA ALA A 136 -32.83 7.24 7.94
C ALA A 136 -32.44 6.62 9.28
N GLU A 137 -33.06 5.50 9.67
CA GLU A 137 -32.70 4.74 10.86
C GLU A 137 -31.42 3.93 10.62
N ARG A 138 -31.31 3.29 9.45
CA ARG A 138 -30.15 2.51 9.04
C ARG A 138 -28.86 3.33 9.04
N SER A 139 -28.90 4.58 8.58
CA SER A 139 -27.73 5.47 8.59
C SER A 139 -27.24 5.74 10.01
N LYS A 140 -28.14 6.08 10.95
CA LYS A 140 -27.77 6.35 12.35
C LYS A 140 -27.17 5.13 13.03
N LEU A 141 -27.82 3.97 12.90
CA LEU A 141 -27.34 2.70 13.46
C LEU A 141 -25.99 2.30 12.87
N ARG A 142 -25.77 2.55 11.57
CA ARG A 142 -24.50 2.30 10.89
C ARG A 142 -23.39 3.19 11.44
N ASP A 143 -23.66 4.47 11.69
CA ASP A 143 -22.69 5.41 12.23
C ASP A 143 -22.28 5.04 13.66
N GLU A 144 -23.24 4.66 14.51
CA GLU A 144 -23.00 4.16 15.87
C GLU A 144 -22.16 2.87 15.86
N ALA A 145 -22.53 1.89 15.04
CA ALA A 145 -21.77 0.65 14.89
C ALA A 145 -20.36 0.90 14.35
N HIS A 146 -20.20 1.86 13.43
CA HIS A 146 -18.90 2.23 12.89
C HIS A 146 -18.05 2.99 13.93
N ALA A 147 -18.64 3.79 14.81
CA ALA A 147 -17.96 4.40 15.94
C ALA A 147 -17.43 3.35 16.92
N LEU A 148 -18.27 2.37 17.29
CA LEU A 148 -17.87 1.25 18.15
C LEU A 148 -16.74 0.42 17.51
N LEU A 149 -16.82 0.13 16.21
CA LEU A 149 -15.75 -0.56 15.49
C LEU A 149 -14.43 0.22 15.54
N ARG A 150 -14.46 1.54 15.36
CA ARG A 150 -13.26 2.38 15.46
C ARG A 150 -12.67 2.36 16.88
N GLN A 151 -13.49 2.37 17.91
CA GLN A 151 -13.04 2.23 19.29
C GLN A 151 -12.36 0.87 19.52
N ARG A 152 -13.00 -0.23 19.11
CA ARG A 152 -12.44 -1.58 19.24
C ARG A 152 -11.12 -1.74 18.47
N ARG A 153 -11.00 -1.16 17.28
CA ARG A 153 -9.73 -1.12 16.53
C ARG A 153 -8.62 -0.42 17.32
N LYS A 154 -8.91 0.76 17.87
CA LYS A 154 -7.94 1.53 18.68
C LYS A 154 -7.50 0.76 19.93
N GLU A 155 -8.43 0.06 20.57
CA GLU A 155 -8.13 -0.79 21.73
C GLU A 155 -7.29 -2.01 21.33
N ARG A 156 -7.64 -2.68 20.22
CA ARG A 156 -6.88 -3.79 19.64
C ARG A 156 -5.43 -3.39 19.34
N SER A 157 -5.19 -2.17 18.86
CA SER A 157 -3.83 -1.69 18.58
C SER A 157 -2.89 -1.75 19.80
N ARG A 158 -3.41 -1.74 21.04
CA ARG A 158 -2.61 -1.88 22.27
C ARG A 158 -1.95 -3.26 22.42
N TYR A 159 -2.57 -4.29 21.88
CA TYR A 159 -2.06 -5.67 21.93
C TYR A 159 -1.16 -6.00 20.73
N ARG A 160 -1.01 -5.06 19.78
CA ARG A 160 -0.36 -5.28 18.50
C ARG A 160 1.15 -5.33 18.64
N LEU A 161 1.76 -6.35 18.04
CA LEU A 161 3.19 -6.43 17.88
C LEU A 161 3.66 -5.48 16.78
N ILE A 162 4.82 -4.86 16.98
CA ILE A 162 5.40 -3.92 16.03
C ILE A 162 6.48 -4.65 15.23
N PRO A 163 6.38 -4.70 13.89
CA PRO A 163 7.44 -5.30 13.09
C PRO A 163 8.76 -4.54 13.26
N ARG A 164 9.84 -5.26 13.60
CA ARG A 164 11.16 -4.68 13.87
C ARG A 164 12.10 -4.76 12.67
N SER A 165 11.99 -5.84 11.90
CA SER A 165 12.80 -6.09 10.71
C SER A 165 11.93 -6.26 9.47
N GLY A 166 12.55 -6.32 8.29
CA GLY A 166 11.94 -6.99 7.14
C GLY A 166 11.81 -8.49 7.39
N TYR A 167 11.12 -9.19 6.48
CA TYR A 167 11.17 -10.64 6.45
C TYR A 167 12.57 -11.11 6.00
N ASP A 168 13.01 -12.25 6.52
CA ASP A 168 14.24 -12.91 6.06
C ASP A 168 13.98 -13.81 4.83
N ALA A 169 15.02 -14.48 4.34
CA ALA A 169 14.93 -15.38 3.19
C ALA A 169 13.98 -16.58 3.43
N THR A 170 13.69 -16.93 4.68
CA THR A 170 12.70 -17.98 5.02
C THR A 170 11.28 -17.44 5.11
N GLY A 171 11.11 -16.11 5.00
CA GLY A 171 9.86 -15.42 5.27
C GLY A 171 9.60 -15.20 6.77
N ALA A 172 10.56 -15.48 7.65
CA ALA A 172 10.42 -15.22 9.07
C ALA A 172 10.68 -13.75 9.39
N ARG A 173 10.06 -13.22 10.45
CA ARG A 173 10.17 -11.81 10.80
C ARG A 173 10.27 -11.59 12.29
N GLN A 174 11.10 -10.62 12.68
CA GLN A 174 11.23 -10.21 14.07
C GLN A 174 10.22 -9.11 14.38
N TYR A 175 9.56 -9.26 15.52
CA TYR A 175 8.59 -8.32 16.06
C TYR A 175 8.99 -7.91 17.47
N SER A 176 8.69 -6.66 17.83
CA SER A 176 8.75 -6.17 19.20
C SER A 176 7.39 -6.35 19.85
N TYR A 177 7.39 -6.77 21.11
CA TYR A 177 6.18 -6.78 21.93
C TYR A 177 5.70 -5.36 22.20
N PRO A 178 4.37 -5.13 22.32
CA PRO A 178 3.88 -3.84 22.81
C PRO A 178 4.27 -3.65 24.27
N GLU A 179 4.38 -2.40 24.69
CA GLU A 179 4.45 -2.07 26.11
C GLU A 179 3.07 -2.29 26.71
N PHE A 180 2.96 -3.28 27.60
CA PHE A 180 1.70 -3.63 28.27
C PHE A 180 1.91 -3.44 29.77
N THR A 181 1.17 -2.50 30.36
CA THR A 181 1.30 -2.11 31.76
C THR A 181 0.26 -2.78 32.66
N ASP A 182 -0.80 -3.34 32.08
CA ASP A 182 -1.89 -3.92 32.86
C ASP A 182 -1.44 -5.27 33.43
N PRO A 183 -1.46 -5.45 34.76
CA PRO A 183 -0.88 -6.62 35.41
C PRO A 183 -1.72 -7.88 35.22
N LYS A 184 -3.04 -7.72 35.02
CA LYS A 184 -4.00 -8.82 34.86
C LYS A 184 -4.95 -8.55 33.72
N VAL A 185 -5.19 -9.57 32.91
CA VAL A 185 -6.22 -9.55 31.86
C VAL A 185 -7.14 -10.73 32.06
N TYR A 186 -8.42 -10.51 31.84
CA TYR A 186 -9.39 -11.59 31.85
C TYR A 186 -9.27 -12.39 30.55
N ASP A 187 -8.94 -13.68 30.68
CA ASP A 187 -8.90 -14.60 29.56
C ASP A 187 -10.23 -15.33 29.45
N ALA A 188 -10.93 -15.13 28.33
CA ALA A 188 -12.20 -15.77 28.06
C ALA A 188 -12.08 -17.27 27.78
N GLU A 189 -10.90 -17.76 27.37
CA GLU A 189 -10.66 -19.19 27.14
C GLU A 189 -10.53 -19.95 28.46
N SER A 190 -9.92 -19.32 29.47
CA SER A 190 -9.68 -19.90 30.79
C SER A 190 -10.68 -19.45 31.87
N ASP A 191 -11.66 -18.60 31.52
CA ASP A 191 -12.66 -17.97 32.41
C ASP A 191 -12.07 -17.39 33.71
N THR A 192 -10.84 -16.86 33.63
CA THR A 192 -10.08 -16.42 34.81
C THR A 192 -9.22 -15.20 34.50
N TRP A 193 -8.87 -14.46 35.55
CA TRP A 193 -7.88 -13.39 35.47
C TRP A 193 -6.49 -14.00 35.46
N ILE A 194 -5.78 -13.81 34.35
CA ILE A 194 -4.40 -14.26 34.18
C ILE A 194 -3.44 -13.09 34.41
N ASP A 195 -2.33 -13.38 35.10
CA ASP A 195 -1.21 -12.45 35.22
C ASP A 195 -0.50 -12.34 33.86
N VAL A 196 -0.35 -11.11 33.37
CA VAL A 196 0.29 -10.87 32.08
C VAL A 196 1.79 -10.82 32.24
N VAL A 197 2.47 -11.86 31.75
CA VAL A 197 3.94 -11.89 31.65
C VAL A 197 4.32 -11.81 30.18
N ILE A 198 4.86 -10.66 29.76
CA ILE A 198 5.43 -10.55 28.42
C ILE A 198 6.75 -11.34 28.39
N PRO A 199 6.93 -12.31 27.46
CA PRO A 199 8.08 -13.21 27.48
C PRO A 199 9.45 -12.54 27.28
N GLY A 200 9.47 -11.31 26.77
CA GLY A 200 10.69 -10.55 26.50
C GLY A 200 10.43 -9.33 25.62
N LYS A 201 11.49 -8.76 25.05
CA LYS A 201 11.37 -7.56 24.20
C LYS A 201 10.91 -7.86 22.77
N THR A 202 11.32 -9.01 22.24
CA THR A 202 11.06 -9.37 20.85
C THR A 202 10.73 -10.85 20.69
N VAL A 203 10.05 -11.18 19.60
CA VAL A 203 9.78 -12.55 19.16
C VAL A 203 10.07 -12.66 17.67
N LYS A 204 10.66 -13.79 17.25
CA LYS A 204 10.80 -14.14 15.83
C LYS A 204 9.69 -15.10 15.46
N VAL A 205 8.80 -14.67 14.57
CA VAL A 205 7.75 -15.54 14.03
C VAL A 205 8.31 -16.22 12.76
N PRO A 206 8.25 -17.55 12.65
CA PRO A 206 8.76 -18.27 11.49
C PRO A 206 7.90 -17.98 10.24
N GLY A 207 8.52 -18.05 9.06
CA GLY A 207 7.86 -17.67 7.81
C GLY A 207 6.83 -18.67 7.31
N VAL A 208 6.96 -19.94 7.65
CA VAL A 208 5.90 -20.92 7.45
C VAL A 208 5.58 -21.53 8.80
N LEU A 209 4.34 -21.34 9.25
CA LEU A 209 3.86 -21.92 10.50
C LEU A 209 3.41 -23.39 10.30
N SER A 210 2.86 -23.69 9.13
CA SER A 210 2.51 -25.04 8.71
C SER A 210 2.47 -25.11 7.18
N ASP A 211 3.13 -26.10 6.60
CA ASP A 211 3.03 -26.43 5.16
C ASP A 211 1.85 -27.35 4.84
N LYS A 212 1.11 -27.82 5.85
CA LYS A 212 -0.05 -28.69 5.65
C LYS A 212 -1.25 -27.90 5.12
N ASN A 213 -1.73 -28.30 3.94
CA ASN A 213 -2.95 -27.77 3.36
C ASN A 213 -4.16 -28.01 4.28
N GLY A 214 -5.03 -26.99 4.42
CA GLY A 214 -6.29 -27.10 5.15
C GLY A 214 -6.20 -26.90 6.67
N VAL A 215 -5.01 -26.68 7.24
CA VAL A 215 -4.89 -26.33 8.66
C VAL A 215 -5.34 -24.89 8.87
N LYS A 216 -6.42 -24.69 9.64
CA LYS A 216 -6.94 -23.37 9.98
C LYS A 216 -5.91 -22.56 10.77
N ASN A 217 -5.96 -21.24 10.64
CA ASN A 217 -5.14 -20.31 11.40
C ASN A 217 -3.62 -20.49 11.22
N GLN A 218 -3.17 -20.81 10.01
CA GLN A 218 -1.72 -20.91 9.69
C GLN A 218 -1.29 -19.96 8.56
N ASN A 219 -2.23 -19.20 7.99
CA ASN A 219 -2.06 -18.42 6.76
C ASN A 219 -1.49 -17.01 7.00
N HIS A 220 -0.53 -16.88 7.91
CA HIS A 220 -0.05 -15.56 8.32
C HIS A 220 0.64 -14.77 7.19
N LEU A 221 1.39 -15.43 6.29
CA LEU A 221 1.96 -14.75 5.12
C LEU A 221 0.89 -14.37 4.08
N LYS A 222 -0.18 -15.16 3.97
CA LYS A 222 -1.29 -14.88 3.05
C LYS A 222 -1.98 -13.57 3.39
N TYR A 223 -2.19 -13.37 4.69
CA TYR A 223 -2.99 -12.29 5.23
C TYR A 223 -2.15 -11.18 5.88
N GLY A 224 -0.86 -11.38 6.08
CA GLY A 224 0.03 -10.41 6.70
C GLY A 224 0.12 -9.11 5.92
N GLN A 225 0.05 -7.98 6.62
CA GLN A 225 0.25 -6.65 6.03
C GLN A 225 1.23 -5.84 6.88
N GLU A 226 1.85 -4.84 6.25
CA GLU A 226 2.78 -3.94 6.95
C GLU A 226 2.04 -2.97 7.88
N TYR A 227 0.91 -2.45 7.42
CA TYR A 227 0.13 -1.45 8.14
C TYR A 227 -1.14 -2.09 8.69
N GLU A 228 -1.51 -1.68 9.90
CA GLU A 228 -2.76 -2.12 10.50
C GLU A 228 -3.95 -1.76 9.63
N TYR A 229 -4.80 -2.76 9.41
CA TYR A 229 -5.93 -2.65 8.51
C TYR A 229 -6.86 -1.50 8.88
N LYS A 230 -7.20 -0.68 7.89
CA LYS A 230 -8.01 0.55 8.05
C LYS A 230 -7.43 1.56 9.04
N SER A 231 -6.13 1.52 9.38
CA SER A 231 -5.43 2.66 9.97
C SER A 231 -5.30 3.80 8.96
N ASP A 232 -4.99 5.01 9.40
CA ASP A 232 -4.84 6.16 8.49
C ASP A 232 -3.67 5.98 7.52
N VAL A 233 -2.57 5.38 7.98
CA VAL A 233 -1.43 5.02 7.13
C VAL A 233 -1.85 3.97 6.09
N TRP A 234 -2.59 2.94 6.51
CA TRP A 234 -3.14 1.95 5.58
C TRP A 234 -4.06 2.60 4.54
N ARG A 235 -4.98 3.50 4.96
CA ARG A 235 -5.90 4.20 4.04
C ARG A 235 -5.13 5.08 3.06
N ALA A 236 -4.09 5.77 3.52
CA ALA A 236 -3.26 6.62 2.69
C ALA A 236 -2.54 5.82 1.59
N TRP A 237 -2.02 4.64 1.91
CA TRP A 237 -1.42 3.73 0.92
C TRP A 237 -2.46 3.06 0.03
N PHE A 238 -3.50 2.48 0.61
CA PHE A 238 -4.54 1.76 -0.14
C PHE A 238 -5.29 2.69 -1.10
N GLY A 239 -5.55 3.94 -0.71
CA GLY A 239 -6.15 4.96 -1.57
C GLY A 239 -5.34 5.29 -2.83
N LYS A 240 -4.02 4.99 -2.85
CA LYS A 240 -3.21 5.15 -4.06
C LYS A 240 -3.54 4.15 -5.16
N ARG A 241 -4.34 3.11 -4.89
CA ARG A 241 -4.89 2.22 -5.92
C ARG A 241 -5.64 2.99 -7.01
N ASN A 242 -6.25 4.13 -6.67
CA ASN A 242 -6.92 5.00 -7.63
C ASN A 242 -5.98 5.46 -8.77
N ASN A 243 -4.66 5.50 -8.55
CA ASN A 243 -3.70 5.80 -9.62
C ASN A 243 -3.69 4.73 -10.72
N VAL A 244 -3.89 3.46 -10.35
CA VAL A 244 -4.01 2.35 -11.30
C VAL A 244 -5.31 2.46 -12.08
N GLU A 245 -6.41 2.79 -11.42
CA GLU A 245 -7.71 3.02 -12.06
C GLU A 245 -7.67 4.20 -13.04
N ASN A 246 -7.11 5.34 -12.61
CA ASN A 246 -6.86 6.52 -13.46
C ASN A 246 -5.94 6.18 -14.64
N GLY A 247 -4.92 5.36 -14.39
CA GLY A 247 -4.04 4.90 -15.47
C GLY A 247 -4.76 4.02 -16.47
N ASN A 248 -5.50 3.03 -16.01
CA ASN A 248 -6.27 2.16 -16.88
C ASN A 248 -7.34 2.92 -17.66
N SER A 249 -7.97 3.93 -17.05
CA SER A 249 -8.91 4.83 -17.73
C SER A 249 -8.20 5.59 -18.86
N CYS A 250 -7.03 6.18 -18.61
CA CYS A 250 -6.25 6.88 -19.63
C CYS A 250 -5.85 5.98 -20.81
N LEU A 251 -5.53 4.70 -20.55
CA LEU A 251 -5.21 3.75 -21.63
C LEU A 251 -6.45 3.40 -22.47
N LYS A 252 -7.64 3.38 -21.84
CA LYS A 252 -8.89 3.01 -22.49
C LYS A 252 -9.57 4.17 -23.20
N ASP A 253 -9.27 5.40 -22.82
CA ASP A 253 -9.86 6.65 -23.32
C ASP A 253 -9.72 6.78 -24.84
N ALA A 254 -10.84 7.01 -25.52
CA ALA A 254 -10.95 7.03 -26.98
C ALA A 254 -10.15 8.17 -27.63
N ASP A 255 -9.97 9.28 -26.90
CA ASP A 255 -9.26 10.49 -27.35
C ASP A 255 -7.75 10.44 -27.04
N ARG A 256 -7.30 9.41 -26.32
CA ARG A 256 -5.88 9.18 -26.01
C ARG A 256 -5.39 7.92 -26.70
N GLU A 257 -4.99 6.92 -25.93
CA GLU A 257 -4.42 5.67 -26.42
C GLU A 257 -5.48 4.71 -26.98
N ALA A 258 -6.74 4.92 -26.62
CA ALA A 258 -7.91 4.28 -27.22
C ALA A 258 -7.89 2.75 -27.27
N LEU A 259 -7.19 2.11 -26.32
CA LEU A 259 -7.15 0.65 -26.19
C LEU A 259 -8.55 0.06 -25.94
N GLY A 260 -9.46 0.86 -25.36
CA GLY A 260 -10.84 0.48 -25.15
C GLY A 260 -11.63 0.34 -26.46
N VAL A 261 -11.26 1.07 -27.52
CA VAL A 261 -12.02 1.16 -28.77
C VAL A 261 -11.71 -0.07 -29.64
N PRO A 262 -12.67 -1.00 -29.84
CA PRO A 262 -12.42 -2.23 -30.61
C PRO A 262 -12.01 -1.94 -32.06
N MET A 263 -12.57 -0.89 -32.67
CA MET A 263 -12.28 -0.52 -34.07
C MET A 263 -10.83 -0.06 -34.29
N LYS A 264 -10.16 0.46 -33.25
CA LYS A 264 -8.74 0.83 -33.30
C LYS A 264 -7.83 -0.38 -33.07
N ARG A 265 -8.36 -1.50 -32.57
CA ARG A 265 -7.69 -2.80 -32.44
C ARG A 265 -8.04 -3.70 -33.62
N ARG A 266 -7.58 -3.34 -34.83
CA ARG A 266 -7.95 -4.04 -36.08
C ARG A 266 -7.44 -5.47 -36.15
N MET A 267 -6.30 -5.75 -35.52
CA MET A 267 -5.71 -7.09 -35.48
C MET A 267 -6.32 -7.92 -34.35
N ARG A 268 -6.61 -9.19 -34.64
CA ARG A 268 -7.21 -10.15 -33.69
C ARG A 268 -6.15 -11.13 -33.18
N GLY A 269 -6.35 -11.62 -31.96
CA GLY A 269 -5.50 -12.64 -31.33
C GLY A 269 -4.93 -12.15 -30.00
N PRO A 270 -4.81 -13.04 -28.99
CA PRO A 270 -4.44 -12.66 -27.63
C PRO A 270 -3.07 -11.97 -27.58
N TRP A 271 -2.08 -12.50 -28.28
CA TRP A 271 -0.71 -11.97 -28.28
C TRP A 271 -0.59 -10.58 -28.90
N ILE A 272 -1.36 -10.30 -29.95
CA ILE A 272 -1.33 -8.99 -30.60
C ILE A 272 -2.03 -7.95 -29.73
N VAL A 273 -3.10 -8.33 -29.03
CA VAL A 273 -3.77 -7.46 -28.05
C VAL A 273 -2.83 -7.13 -26.89
N GLU A 274 -2.04 -8.09 -26.41
CA GLU A 274 -1.03 -7.86 -25.38
C GLU A 274 0.08 -6.92 -25.85
N MET A 275 0.63 -7.14 -27.04
CA MET A 275 1.66 -6.28 -27.60
C MET A 275 1.16 -4.84 -27.80
N ALA A 276 -0.06 -4.69 -28.32
CA ALA A 276 -0.70 -3.38 -28.43
C ALA A 276 -0.89 -2.73 -27.05
N GLY A 277 -1.35 -3.48 -26.04
CA GLY A 277 -1.49 -3.00 -24.67
C GLY A 277 -0.16 -2.51 -24.07
N ALA A 278 0.94 -3.23 -24.32
CA ALA A 278 2.27 -2.83 -23.88
C ALA A 278 2.76 -1.54 -24.59
N MET A 279 2.57 -1.44 -25.91
CA MET A 279 2.91 -0.24 -26.69
C MET A 279 2.10 0.98 -26.24
N THR A 280 0.80 0.81 -26.01
CA THR A 280 -0.10 1.81 -25.44
C THR A 280 0.36 2.25 -24.05
N ALA A 281 0.80 1.33 -23.19
CA ALA A 281 1.35 1.68 -21.88
C ALA A 281 2.67 2.48 -21.99
N ALA A 282 3.52 2.16 -22.97
CA ALA A 282 4.74 2.90 -23.25
C ALA A 282 4.45 4.32 -23.77
N SER A 283 3.50 4.47 -24.71
CA SER A 283 3.04 5.77 -25.21
C SER A 283 2.45 6.64 -24.07
N ALA A 284 1.62 6.05 -23.22
CA ALA A 284 1.07 6.74 -22.05
C ALA A 284 2.17 7.18 -21.06
N ASN A 285 3.23 6.38 -20.90
CA ASN A 285 4.39 6.75 -20.10
C ASN A 285 5.12 7.96 -20.68
N ILE A 286 5.35 8.00 -21.99
CA ILE A 286 5.98 9.16 -22.68
C ILE A 286 5.15 10.42 -22.46
N SER A 287 3.83 10.34 -22.68
CA SER A 287 2.91 11.47 -22.46
C SER A 287 2.97 11.99 -21.02
N ARG A 288 3.00 11.09 -20.03
CA ARG A 288 3.11 11.46 -18.61
C ARG A 288 4.45 12.07 -18.24
N ILE A 289 5.54 11.63 -18.84
CA ILE A 289 6.86 12.24 -18.66
C ILE A 289 6.82 13.66 -19.20
N ILE A 290 6.28 13.86 -20.41
CA ILE A 290 6.15 15.17 -21.04
C ILE A 290 5.28 16.12 -20.19
N ASP A 291 4.11 15.66 -19.74
CA ASP A 291 3.21 16.45 -18.91
C ASP A 291 3.85 16.84 -17.57
N TRP A 292 4.57 15.90 -16.96
CA TRP A 292 5.32 16.15 -15.74
C TRP A 292 6.45 17.18 -15.94
N LEU A 293 7.21 17.07 -17.05
CA LEU A 293 8.26 18.04 -17.40
C LEU A 293 7.66 19.43 -17.66
N LYS A 294 6.56 19.52 -18.41
CA LYS A 294 5.84 20.78 -18.66
C LYS A 294 5.36 21.41 -17.36
N ALA A 295 4.76 20.64 -16.45
CA ALA A 295 4.32 21.14 -15.15
C ALA A 295 5.51 21.68 -14.33
N ARG A 296 6.64 20.98 -14.29
CA ARG A 296 7.86 21.47 -13.61
C ARG A 296 8.43 22.74 -14.24
N LEU A 297 8.44 22.83 -15.56
CA LEU A 297 8.90 24.04 -16.27
C LEU A 297 7.96 25.22 -16.00
N ALA A 298 6.65 25.02 -15.96
CA ALA A 298 5.68 26.06 -15.63
C ALA A 298 5.78 26.54 -14.17
N LEU A 299 6.08 25.64 -13.23
CA LEU A 299 6.32 25.97 -11.82
C LEU A 299 7.62 26.76 -11.63
N ARG A 300 8.62 26.54 -12.49
CA ARG A 300 9.85 27.32 -12.52
C ARG A 300 9.54 28.68 -13.15
N LYS A 301 9.07 29.64 -12.34
CA LYS A 301 8.88 31.04 -12.77
C LYS A 301 10.05 31.46 -13.66
N PRO A 302 9.81 32.02 -14.87
CA PRO A 302 10.91 32.50 -15.69
C PRO A 302 11.67 33.52 -14.83
N ARG A 303 12.96 33.26 -14.62
CA ARG A 303 13.86 34.22 -13.98
C ARG A 303 13.69 35.50 -14.80
N LYS A 304 13.10 36.55 -14.22
CA LYS A 304 13.07 37.87 -14.86
C LYS A 304 14.53 38.21 -15.16
N VAL A 305 14.92 38.08 -16.42
CA VAL A 305 16.15 38.68 -16.90
C VAL A 305 15.86 40.17 -16.75
N THR A 306 16.38 40.77 -15.69
CA THR A 306 16.47 42.21 -15.59
C THR A 306 17.40 42.65 -16.71
N THR A 307 16.82 42.93 -17.88
CA THR A 307 17.48 43.73 -18.90
C THR A 307 17.72 45.09 -18.25
N ARG A 308 18.87 45.25 -17.59
CA ARG A 308 19.40 46.58 -17.29
C ARG A 308 19.73 47.17 -18.66
N THR A 309 18.84 48.04 -19.15
CA THR A 309 19.15 48.95 -20.24
C THR A 309 20.49 49.60 -19.90
N PRO A 310 21.49 49.59 -20.80
CA PRO A 310 22.74 50.27 -20.53
C PRO A 310 22.40 51.74 -20.29
N LYS A 311 22.65 52.26 -19.08
CA LYS A 311 22.67 53.71 -18.87
C LYS A 311 23.83 54.20 -19.72
N THR A 312 23.51 54.80 -20.86
CA THR A 312 24.44 55.58 -21.66
C THR A 312 25.03 56.64 -20.73
N ARG A 313 26.29 56.41 -20.32
CA ARG A 313 27.04 57.35 -19.51
C ARG A 313 27.46 58.48 -20.46
N ILE A 314 26.59 59.49 -20.59
CA ILE A 314 26.98 60.74 -21.24
C ILE A 314 28.11 61.30 -20.38
N THR A 315 29.33 61.21 -20.91
CA THR A 315 30.53 61.74 -20.28
C THR A 315 30.64 63.19 -20.73
N PRO A 316 30.69 64.18 -19.83
CA PRO A 316 30.88 65.56 -20.25
C PRO A 316 32.27 65.73 -20.88
N PRO A 317 32.42 66.61 -21.89
CA PRO A 317 33.68 66.78 -22.59
C PRO A 317 34.77 67.30 -21.65
N ARG A 318 35.93 66.64 -21.70
CA ARG A 318 37.17 67.06 -21.03
C ARG A 318 37.60 68.42 -21.56
N SER A 319 37.78 69.38 -20.66
CA SER A 319 38.35 70.70 -20.95
C SER A 319 39.78 70.54 -21.51
N ALA A 320 40.04 71.21 -22.64
CA ALA A 320 41.35 71.25 -23.27
C ALA A 320 42.32 72.09 -22.41
N SER A 321 43.45 71.49 -22.05
CA SER A 321 44.57 72.16 -21.44
C SER A 321 45.19 73.16 -22.41
N ARG A 322 45.22 74.43 -22.00
CA ARG A 322 45.95 75.53 -22.65
C ARG A 322 47.44 75.19 -22.71
N ILE A 323 47.96 74.98 -23.93
CA ILE A 323 49.40 75.03 -24.20
C ILE A 323 49.80 76.50 -24.23
N ARG A 324 50.66 76.90 -23.28
CA ARG A 324 51.42 78.15 -23.33
C ARG A 324 52.64 77.92 -24.24
N THR A 325 52.68 78.61 -25.37
CA THR A 325 53.93 78.90 -26.09
C THR A 325 54.26 80.38 -25.91
N ARG A 326 55.49 80.64 -25.47
CA ARG A 326 56.14 81.95 -25.41
C ARG A 326 56.46 82.43 -26.83
N THR A 327 56.19 83.70 -27.10
CA THR A 327 57.14 84.72 -27.61
C THR A 327 56.55 86.07 -27.27
#